data_AF-A0A7C5Z0H7-F1
#
_entry.id   AF-A0A7C5Z0H7-F1
#
_cell.length_a   1.000
_cell.length_b   1.000
_cell.length_c   1.000
_cell.angle_alpha   90.00
_cell.angle_beta   90.00
_cell.angle_gamma   90.00
#
_symmetry.space_group_name_H-M   'P 1'
#
loop_
_entity.id
_entity.type
_entity.pdbx_description
1 polymer ?
#
loop_
_entity_poly.entity_id
_entity_poly.type
_entity_poly.pdbx_seq_one_letter_code
_entity_poly.pdbx_strand_id
1 'polypeptide(L)'
;MEQKYPQADHGWPGQAAPGRLLTGLYLLSLLVLVLAAALVDGPWDVDGSYYFLVARNLAQGRGLTVEAIWHFFQPPSSLPQPAGDLWMPLPSLLMAPALLFGSTFRFAQAAQVLLAALLPLLSFRFARDAGASLPWAALAGLLTTFAGIVTLHWVDSDCYTAYALVGGAALYAMGRAESGPRWLLPAGLLGGLAALTRNDGLLLLFVLWATAFLFSRHRRTAFPWKMLLGGTALFLLPVLLWYGRNVLLFGQPTPIPLSFLLTLRDYRHLLAYRPQADWAAFWGQGLGALLSVRLSALKAALTVLAGDFQLWELLPLLLTLLLLRRRPLLWPAFFYLGVLLLALVGAFPLLVLHGTWSRSLPAFLPAGYASVALGLEHLAEGLSRRLAPQPPRRVHIPLLALMAAIALLVGLVAGSRQLETVRSNPSLWQEVGDWLRQHTPAGTVVMAQDPMAIVLYGERPAIGIPYEEPPRLLEIARQYGVKEMVLVGRFSGLWPETLCRLYAGESVPPFTLLWEEGEVRIYRVE
;
A
#
# COMPACT_ATOMS: atom_id res chain seq x y z
N MET A 1 -30.79 -12.60 -35.59
CA MET A 1 -31.52 -13.28 -34.50
C MET A 1 -30.75 -13.05 -33.20
N GLU A 2 -31.19 -12.05 -32.44
CA GLU A 2 -30.67 -11.75 -31.10
C GLU A 2 -31.24 -12.76 -30.10
N GLN A 3 -30.40 -13.66 -29.62
CA GLN A 3 -30.74 -14.47 -28.44
C GLN A 3 -30.58 -13.61 -27.20
N LYS A 4 -31.70 -13.00 -26.78
CA LYS A 4 -31.92 -12.50 -25.42
C LYS A 4 -31.64 -13.66 -24.46
N TYR A 5 -30.58 -13.55 -23.66
CA TYR A 5 -30.32 -14.50 -22.58
C TYR A 5 -31.56 -14.59 -21.68
N PRO A 6 -32.05 -15.79 -21.33
CA PRO A 6 -33.07 -15.90 -20.31
C PRO A 6 -32.46 -15.39 -19.00
N GLN A 7 -33.10 -14.37 -18.41
CA GLN A 7 -32.89 -14.07 -17.01
C GLN A 7 -33.27 -15.33 -16.25
N ALA A 8 -32.27 -16.05 -15.75
CA ALA A 8 -32.51 -17.09 -14.78
C ALA A 8 -33.16 -16.40 -13.58
N ASP A 9 -34.44 -16.67 -13.38
CA ASP A 9 -35.23 -16.20 -12.25
C ASP A 9 -34.74 -16.94 -11.00
N HIS A 10 -33.53 -16.58 -10.55
CA HIS A 10 -33.03 -16.93 -9.24
C HIS A 10 -33.99 -16.22 -8.28
N GLY A 11 -34.77 -16.97 -7.49
CA GLY A 11 -35.82 -16.49 -6.56
C GLY A 11 -35.36 -15.58 -5.41
N TRP A 12 -34.53 -14.59 -5.71
CA TRP A 12 -34.08 -13.49 -4.90
C TRP A 12 -34.33 -12.23 -5.73
N PRO A 13 -35.51 -11.59 -5.59
CA PRO A 13 -35.83 -10.40 -6.36
C PRO A 13 -34.74 -9.34 -6.21
N GLY A 14 -34.55 -8.53 -7.25
CA GLY A 14 -33.64 -7.37 -7.31
C GLY A 14 -33.96 -6.29 -6.28
N GLN A 15 -33.93 -6.63 -5.01
CA GLN A 15 -34.07 -5.71 -3.90
C GLN A 15 -32.80 -4.89 -3.80
N ALA A 16 -32.97 -3.57 -3.74
CA ALA A 16 -31.93 -2.69 -3.24
C ALA A 16 -31.42 -3.24 -1.90
N ALA A 17 -30.10 -3.17 -1.67
CA ALA A 17 -29.54 -3.61 -0.41
C ALA A 17 -30.26 -2.87 0.74
N PRO A 18 -30.80 -3.57 1.74
CA PRO A 18 -31.44 -2.91 2.87
C PRO A 18 -30.40 -1.98 3.51
N GLY A 19 -30.72 -0.71 3.75
CA GLY A 19 -29.79 0.22 4.40
C GLY A 19 -29.22 -0.35 5.72
N ARG A 20 -30.06 -1.11 6.44
CA ARG A 20 -29.69 -1.86 7.65
C ARG A 20 -28.54 -2.85 7.44
N LEU A 21 -28.45 -3.52 6.28
CA LEU A 21 -27.36 -4.45 5.98
C LEU A 21 -26.03 -3.70 5.79
N LEU A 22 -26.04 -2.60 5.05
CA LEU A 22 -24.84 -1.77 4.85
C LEU A 22 -24.37 -1.16 6.18
N THR A 23 -25.30 -0.64 6.98
CA THR A 23 -25.00 -0.15 8.32
C THR A 23 -24.44 -1.27 9.21
N GLY A 24 -25.06 -2.46 9.19
CA GLY A 24 -24.57 -3.61 9.96
C GLY A 24 -23.17 -4.05 9.53
N LEU A 25 -22.89 -4.08 8.23
CA LEU A 25 -21.57 -4.43 7.69
C LEU A 25 -20.51 -3.39 8.08
N TYR A 26 -20.85 -2.10 8.01
CA TYR A 26 -19.96 -1.02 8.45
C TYR A 26 -19.67 -1.11 9.95
N LEU A 27 -20.70 -1.26 10.78
CA LEU A 27 -20.53 -1.34 12.25
C LEU A 27 -19.77 -2.60 12.66
N LEU A 28 -20.00 -3.73 12.01
CA LEU A 28 -19.23 -4.95 12.23
C LEU A 28 -17.76 -4.76 11.85
N SER A 29 -17.49 -4.19 10.67
CA SER A 29 -16.12 -3.90 10.24
C SER A 29 -15.44 -2.93 11.18
N LEU A 30 -16.11 -1.85 11.57
CA LEU A 30 -15.60 -0.88 12.53
C LEU A 30 -15.25 -1.55 13.86
N LEU A 31 -16.11 -2.41 14.39
CA LEU A 31 -15.82 -3.15 15.62
C LEU A 31 -14.57 -4.02 15.47
N VAL A 32 -14.48 -4.83 14.41
CA VAL A 32 -13.32 -5.70 14.17
C VAL A 32 -12.03 -4.88 14.01
N LEU A 33 -12.08 -3.79 13.26
CA LEU A 33 -10.93 -2.93 13.01
C LEU A 33 -10.51 -2.16 14.27
N VAL A 34 -11.44 -1.73 15.13
CA VAL A 34 -11.11 -1.15 16.45
C VAL A 34 -10.41 -2.17 17.33
N LEU A 35 -10.90 -3.42 17.36
CA LEU A 35 -10.26 -4.49 18.12
C LEU A 35 -8.86 -4.81 17.58
N ALA A 36 -8.68 -4.85 16.26
CA ALA A 36 -7.37 -5.04 15.63
C ALA A 36 -6.43 -3.86 15.92
N ALA A 37 -6.93 -2.63 15.78
CA ALA A 37 -6.18 -1.39 16.06
C ALA A 37 -5.66 -1.37 17.51
N ALA A 38 -6.45 -1.81 18.48
CA ALA A 38 -6.04 -1.89 19.88
C ALA A 38 -4.75 -2.73 20.08
N LEU A 39 -4.47 -3.69 19.20
CA LEU A 39 -3.29 -4.56 19.26
C LEU A 39 -2.03 -3.96 18.62
N VAL A 40 -2.16 -2.80 17.97
CA VAL A 40 -1.10 -2.06 17.25
C VAL A 40 -0.77 -0.79 18.03
N ASP A 41 0.42 -0.73 18.63
CA ASP A 41 0.79 0.38 19.53
C ASP A 41 1.47 1.56 18.82
N GLY A 42 1.99 1.34 17.62
CA GLY A 42 2.63 2.36 16.80
C GLY A 42 2.78 1.92 15.35
N PRO A 43 3.26 2.83 14.47
CA PRO A 43 3.68 2.46 13.13
C PRO A 43 4.83 1.45 13.24
N TRP A 44 4.77 0.37 12.48
CA TRP A 44 5.76 -0.70 12.55
C TRP A 44 6.72 -0.73 11.35
N ASP A 45 6.65 0.25 10.46
CA ASP A 45 7.63 0.44 9.40
C ASP A 45 7.84 1.93 9.06
N VAL A 46 8.87 2.17 8.26
CA VAL A 46 9.32 3.51 7.87
C VAL A 46 8.24 4.32 7.14
N ASP A 47 7.39 3.67 6.34
CA ASP A 47 6.35 4.34 5.56
C ASP A 47 5.23 4.82 6.49
N GLY A 48 4.76 3.94 7.40
CA GLY A 48 3.81 4.29 8.44
C GLY A 48 4.33 5.44 9.31
N SER A 49 5.57 5.33 9.79
CA SER A 49 6.20 6.39 10.59
C SER A 49 6.27 7.72 9.82
N TYR A 50 6.67 7.70 8.54
CA TYR A 50 6.70 8.90 7.70
C TYR A 50 5.33 9.57 7.60
N TYR A 51 4.29 8.81 7.23
CA TYR A 51 2.96 9.39 7.03
C TYR A 51 2.38 9.96 8.32
N PHE A 52 2.59 9.25 9.44
CA PHE A 52 2.19 9.74 10.76
C PHE A 52 2.93 11.03 11.14
N LEU A 53 4.26 11.06 10.99
CA LEU A 53 5.07 12.23 11.33
C LEU A 53 4.68 13.47 10.51
N VAL A 54 4.46 13.32 9.21
CA VAL A 54 4.02 14.42 8.34
C VAL A 54 2.61 14.88 8.72
N ALA A 55 1.68 13.96 9.03
CA ALA A 55 0.35 14.32 9.50
C ALA A 55 0.41 15.09 10.84
N ARG A 56 1.27 14.66 11.76
CA ARG A 56 1.50 15.29 13.06
C ARG A 56 2.09 16.69 12.91
N ASN A 57 3.09 16.85 12.05
CA ASN A 57 3.69 18.15 11.74
C ASN A 57 2.65 19.12 11.14
N LEU A 58 1.83 18.64 10.21
CA LEU A 58 0.77 19.45 9.62
C LEU A 58 -0.27 19.89 10.66
N ALA A 59 -0.76 18.96 11.48
CA ALA A 59 -1.75 19.25 12.54
C ALA A 59 -1.22 20.23 13.60
N GLN A 60 0.09 20.20 13.87
CA GLN A 60 0.75 21.10 14.82
C GLN A 60 1.18 22.45 14.18
N GLY A 61 0.81 22.72 12.94
CA GLY A 61 1.11 23.99 12.27
C GLY A 61 2.56 24.12 11.77
N ARG A 62 3.37 23.06 11.84
CA ARG A 62 4.74 23.04 11.27
C ARG A 62 4.77 22.88 9.75
N GLY A 63 3.63 22.58 9.14
CA GLY A 63 3.48 22.36 7.70
C GLY A 63 3.90 20.96 7.27
N LEU A 64 3.99 20.75 5.94
CA LEU A 64 4.43 19.49 5.33
C LEU A 64 5.95 19.39 5.35
N THR A 65 6.50 19.09 6.53
CA THR A 65 7.94 18.94 6.79
C THR A 65 8.23 17.63 7.49
N VAL A 66 9.48 17.20 7.47
CA VAL A 66 9.97 16.02 8.21
C VAL A 66 11.38 16.28 8.75
N GLU A 67 11.64 15.84 9.97
CA GLU A 67 12.94 15.97 10.66
C GLU A 67 13.85 14.76 10.38
N ALA A 68 13.63 14.08 9.25
CA ALA A 68 14.35 12.90 8.84
C ALA A 68 14.81 12.99 7.39
N ILE A 69 15.98 12.44 7.08
CA ILE A 69 16.46 12.19 5.71
C ILE A 69 16.48 10.69 5.47
N TRP A 70 15.59 10.16 4.62
CA TRP A 70 15.58 8.73 4.29
C TRP A 70 16.52 8.38 3.13
N HIS A 71 16.66 9.27 2.15
CA HIS A 71 17.53 9.08 0.97
C HIS A 71 18.38 10.32 0.68
N PHE A 72 19.41 10.17 -0.16
CA PHE A 72 20.36 11.25 -0.47
C PHE A 72 20.39 11.65 -1.96
N PHE A 73 19.28 11.55 -2.71
CA PHE A 73 19.19 11.99 -4.11
C PHE A 73 19.43 13.49 -4.27
N GLN A 74 18.69 14.29 -3.50
CA GLN A 74 18.87 15.73 -3.37
C GLN A 74 18.99 16.05 -1.88
N PRO A 75 20.18 15.80 -1.30
CA PRO A 75 20.36 15.90 0.15
C PRO A 75 20.11 17.36 0.58
N PRO A 76 19.18 17.62 1.52
CA PRO A 76 18.88 18.97 1.99
C PRO A 76 20.08 19.58 2.72
N SER A 77 20.16 20.90 2.82
CA SER A 77 21.23 21.58 3.56
C SER A 77 21.08 21.46 5.08
N SER A 78 19.86 21.21 5.57
CA SER A 78 19.52 21.18 7.00
C SER A 78 18.20 20.46 7.24
N LEU A 79 17.93 20.09 8.51
CA LEU A 79 16.65 19.59 8.99
C LEU A 79 15.88 20.71 9.75
N PRO A 80 14.53 20.69 9.75
CA PRO A 80 13.66 19.82 8.96
C PRO A 80 13.72 20.14 7.47
N GLN A 81 13.41 19.14 6.63
CA GLN A 81 13.24 19.32 5.19
C GLN A 81 11.76 19.30 4.78
N PRO A 82 11.39 19.86 3.61
CA PRO A 82 10.06 19.68 3.08
C PRO A 82 9.74 18.20 2.86
N ALA A 83 8.57 17.75 3.31
CA ALA A 83 8.08 16.40 3.03
C ALA A 83 7.73 16.25 1.54
N GLY A 84 7.56 15.03 1.04
CA GLY A 84 7.03 14.77 -0.30
C GLY A 84 8.07 14.59 -1.41
N ASP A 85 9.29 14.21 -1.04
CA ASP A 85 10.40 13.90 -1.93
C ASP A 85 10.29 12.49 -2.56
N LEU A 86 9.66 11.55 -1.86
CA LEU A 86 9.33 10.21 -2.36
C LEU A 86 7.84 9.87 -2.17
N TRP A 87 7.33 10.02 -0.96
CA TRP A 87 5.98 9.60 -0.60
C TRP A 87 4.94 10.69 -0.91
N MET A 88 3.75 10.25 -1.34
CA MET A 88 2.68 11.15 -1.78
C MET A 88 1.80 11.60 -0.61
N PRO A 89 1.15 12.77 -0.65
CA PRO A 89 0.70 13.45 0.58
C PRO A 89 -0.62 12.94 1.15
N LEU A 90 -1.46 12.27 0.36
CA LEU A 90 -2.87 12.05 0.73
C LEU A 90 -3.06 11.25 2.03
N PRO A 91 -2.29 10.19 2.34
CA PRO A 91 -2.44 9.48 3.62
C PRO A 91 -2.26 10.41 4.82
N SER A 92 -1.22 11.25 4.81
CA SER A 92 -0.99 12.23 5.87
C SER A 92 -2.10 13.29 5.94
N LEU A 93 -2.58 13.77 4.79
CA LEU A 93 -3.67 14.75 4.73
C LEU A 93 -4.99 14.20 5.28
N LEU A 94 -5.25 12.90 5.09
CA LEU A 94 -6.46 12.25 5.62
C LEU A 94 -6.37 12.03 7.15
N MET A 95 -5.17 11.80 7.69
CA MET A 95 -4.96 11.61 9.13
C MET A 95 -4.86 12.93 9.92
N ALA A 96 -4.36 14.00 9.31
CA ALA A 96 -4.09 15.27 9.99
C ALA A 96 -5.30 15.86 10.74
N PRO A 97 -6.55 15.84 10.23
CA PRO A 97 -7.72 16.33 10.97
C PRO A 97 -7.95 15.60 12.30
N ALA A 98 -7.70 14.29 12.35
CA ALA A 98 -7.87 13.52 13.59
C ALA A 98 -6.81 13.90 14.63
N LEU A 99 -5.62 14.32 14.18
CA LEU A 99 -4.52 14.75 15.06
C LEU A 99 -4.75 16.13 15.69
N LEU A 100 -5.78 16.88 15.27
CA LEU A 100 -6.21 18.10 15.95
C LEU A 100 -6.82 17.81 17.34
N PHE A 101 -7.30 16.58 17.58
CA PHE A 101 -7.84 16.14 18.86
C PHE A 101 -6.78 15.54 19.79
N GLY A 102 -5.57 15.28 19.27
CA GLY A 102 -4.41 14.81 20.01
C GLY A 102 -3.30 14.31 19.08
N SER A 103 -2.04 14.45 19.49
CA SER A 103 -0.88 14.21 18.62
C SER A 103 -0.30 12.79 18.68
N THR A 104 -1.05 11.82 19.19
CA THR A 104 -0.60 10.43 19.34
C THR A 104 -0.97 9.59 18.13
N PHE A 105 -0.26 8.48 17.94
CA PHE A 105 -0.56 7.50 16.87
C PHE A 105 -2.01 7.06 16.87
N ARG A 106 -2.63 6.90 18.05
CA ARG A 106 -4.03 6.44 18.18
C ARG A 106 -5.05 7.33 17.48
N PHE A 107 -4.84 8.65 17.42
CA PHE A 107 -5.74 9.56 16.69
C PHE A 107 -5.61 9.41 15.17
N ALA A 108 -4.38 9.29 14.66
CA ALA A 108 -4.15 8.99 13.24
C ALA A 108 -4.74 7.63 12.84
N GLN A 109 -4.50 6.61 13.67
CA GLN A 109 -5.07 5.27 13.51
C GLN A 109 -6.60 5.28 13.55
N ALA A 110 -7.23 6.10 14.39
CA ALA A 110 -8.69 6.23 14.40
C ALA A 110 -9.25 6.74 13.05
N ALA A 111 -8.57 7.71 12.43
CA ALA A 111 -8.90 8.15 11.06
C ALA A 111 -8.81 6.98 10.06
N GLN A 112 -7.73 6.19 10.12
CA GLN A 112 -7.53 5.03 9.25
C GLN A 112 -8.61 3.96 9.47
N VAL A 113 -8.94 3.64 10.71
CA VAL A 113 -9.99 2.67 11.06
C VAL A 113 -11.36 3.09 10.52
N LEU A 114 -11.72 4.37 10.64
CA LEU A 114 -12.97 4.90 10.10
C LEU A 114 -13.04 4.81 8.57
N LEU A 115 -11.93 5.10 7.88
CA LEU A 115 -11.83 4.98 6.43
C LEU A 115 -11.82 3.51 5.99
N ALA A 116 -11.09 2.64 6.68
CA ALA A 116 -10.99 1.22 6.39
C ALA A 116 -12.33 0.49 6.54
N ALA A 117 -13.19 0.92 7.47
CA ALA A 117 -14.54 0.37 7.62
C ALA A 117 -15.45 0.60 6.39
N LEU A 118 -15.05 1.47 5.46
CA LEU A 118 -15.74 1.66 4.17
C LEU A 118 -15.33 0.61 3.12
N LEU A 119 -14.19 -0.07 3.27
CA LEU A 119 -13.68 -1.03 2.29
C LEU A 119 -14.64 -2.22 2.10
N PRO A 120 -15.22 -2.84 3.15
CA PRO A 120 -16.22 -3.89 2.98
C PRO A 120 -17.45 -3.44 2.20
N LEU A 121 -17.85 -2.17 2.36
CA LEU A 121 -18.98 -1.61 1.60
C LEU A 121 -18.63 -1.49 0.12
N LEU A 122 -17.40 -1.10 -0.19
CA LEU A 122 -16.92 -1.02 -1.57
C LEU A 122 -16.86 -2.42 -2.22
N SER A 123 -16.34 -3.43 -1.53
CA SER A 123 -16.33 -4.83 -2.00
C SER A 123 -17.74 -5.36 -2.20
N PHE A 124 -18.65 -5.08 -1.26
CA PHE A 124 -20.07 -5.40 -1.39
C PHE A 124 -20.67 -4.77 -2.65
N ARG A 125 -20.35 -3.50 -2.92
CA ARG A 125 -20.86 -2.78 -4.11
C ARG A 125 -20.30 -3.34 -5.40
N PHE A 126 -19.01 -3.66 -5.46
CA PHE A 126 -18.43 -4.38 -6.60
C PHE A 126 -19.16 -5.70 -6.85
N ALA A 127 -19.36 -6.52 -5.81
CA ALA A 127 -20.02 -7.81 -5.96
C ALA A 127 -21.48 -7.66 -6.42
N ARG A 128 -22.27 -6.80 -5.76
CA ARG A 128 -23.68 -6.57 -6.13
C ARG A 128 -23.83 -6.06 -7.55
N ASP A 129 -23.07 -5.03 -7.92
CA ASP A 129 -23.23 -4.39 -9.23
C ASP A 129 -22.60 -5.22 -10.35
N ALA A 130 -21.65 -6.08 -10.03
CA ALA A 130 -21.19 -7.10 -10.96
C ALA A 130 -22.24 -8.20 -11.16
N GLY A 131 -23.21 -8.37 -10.25
CA GLY A 131 -24.34 -9.30 -10.37
C GLY A 131 -24.31 -10.47 -9.40
N ALA A 132 -23.59 -10.38 -8.27
CA ALA A 132 -23.66 -11.39 -7.20
C ALA A 132 -25.00 -11.28 -6.47
N SER A 133 -25.63 -12.35 -5.99
CA SER A 133 -26.83 -12.22 -5.13
C SER A 133 -26.50 -11.59 -3.76
N LEU A 134 -27.54 -11.11 -3.05
CA LEU A 134 -27.35 -10.29 -1.84
C LEU A 134 -26.48 -10.97 -0.76
N PRO A 135 -26.66 -12.27 -0.45
CA PRO A 135 -25.82 -12.94 0.55
C PRO A 135 -24.36 -13.08 0.14
N TRP A 136 -24.06 -13.33 -1.14
CA TRP A 136 -22.67 -13.43 -1.62
C TRP A 136 -21.99 -12.08 -1.67
N ALA A 137 -22.72 -11.01 -2.00
CA ALA A 137 -22.15 -9.68 -1.87
C ALA A 137 -21.85 -9.31 -0.41
N ALA A 138 -22.70 -9.74 0.54
CA ALA A 138 -22.38 -9.60 1.96
C ALA A 138 -21.13 -10.39 2.34
N LEU A 139 -20.94 -11.60 1.79
CA LEU A 139 -19.70 -12.36 1.94
C LEU A 139 -18.48 -11.59 1.41
N ALA A 140 -18.56 -10.91 0.26
CA ALA A 140 -17.45 -10.08 -0.24
C ALA A 140 -17.03 -9.00 0.77
N GLY A 141 -17.99 -8.37 1.44
CA GLY A 141 -17.72 -7.46 2.54
C GLY A 141 -17.03 -8.15 3.72
N LEU A 142 -17.53 -9.31 4.15
CA LEU A 142 -16.93 -10.09 5.23
C LEU A 142 -15.49 -10.53 4.92
N LEU A 143 -15.21 -10.98 3.69
CA LEU A 143 -13.86 -11.33 3.24
C LEU A 143 -12.90 -10.14 3.35
N THR A 144 -13.39 -8.93 3.05
CA THR A 144 -12.59 -7.70 3.19
C THR A 144 -12.31 -7.34 4.64
N THR A 145 -13.28 -7.55 5.54
CA THR A 145 -13.10 -7.34 6.99
C THR A 145 -12.09 -8.33 7.57
N PHE A 146 -12.18 -9.60 7.17
CA PHE A 146 -11.33 -10.70 7.65
C PHE A 146 -10.24 -11.08 6.63
N ALA A 147 -9.60 -10.07 6.05
CA ALA A 147 -8.56 -10.18 5.01
C ALA A 147 -7.20 -10.72 5.52
N GLY A 148 -7.17 -11.42 6.65
CA GLY A 148 -5.97 -11.99 7.23
C GLY A 148 -4.86 -10.97 7.51
N ILE A 149 -3.72 -11.14 6.86
CA ILE A 149 -2.53 -10.27 7.01
C ILE A 149 -2.86 -8.82 6.61
N VAL A 150 -3.75 -8.60 5.65
CA VAL A 150 -4.12 -7.25 5.20
C VAL A 150 -4.93 -6.49 6.26
N THR A 151 -5.67 -7.19 7.14
CA THR A 151 -6.48 -6.55 8.18
C THR A 151 -5.65 -5.66 9.10
N LEU A 152 -4.41 -6.05 9.42
CA LEU A 152 -3.53 -5.19 10.21
C LEU A 152 -3.07 -3.98 9.40
N HIS A 153 -2.70 -4.15 8.13
CA HIS A 153 -2.34 -3.02 7.27
C HIS A 153 -3.44 -1.96 7.14
N TRP A 154 -4.72 -2.34 7.28
CA TRP A 154 -5.83 -1.38 7.29
C TRP A 154 -5.82 -0.41 8.47
N VAL A 155 -5.25 -0.82 9.60
CA VAL A 155 -5.25 -0.04 10.84
C VAL A 155 -3.92 0.66 11.12
N ASP A 156 -2.95 0.55 10.21
CA ASP A 156 -1.71 1.31 10.28
C ASP A 156 -1.86 2.70 9.66
N SER A 157 -0.93 3.58 9.98
CA SER A 157 -0.77 4.93 9.43
C SER A 157 -0.21 4.99 8.00
N ASP A 158 0.01 3.83 7.35
CA ASP A 158 0.50 3.73 5.97
C ASP A 158 -0.59 4.00 4.91
N CYS A 159 -0.23 4.01 3.63
CA CYS A 159 -1.05 4.30 2.48
C CYS A 159 -2.07 3.19 2.11
N TYR A 160 -2.02 2.00 2.73
CA TYR A 160 -2.85 0.84 2.36
C TYR A 160 -4.35 1.19 2.32
N THR A 161 -4.89 1.74 3.42
CA THR A 161 -6.31 2.09 3.53
C THR A 161 -6.72 3.17 2.53
N ALA A 162 -5.94 4.25 2.47
CA ALA A 162 -6.22 5.36 1.56
C ALA A 162 -6.20 4.89 0.09
N TYR A 163 -5.22 4.06 -0.30
CA TYR A 163 -5.10 3.57 -1.67
C TYR A 163 -6.15 2.53 -2.02
N ALA A 164 -6.48 1.61 -1.11
CA ALA A 164 -7.58 0.67 -1.30
C ALA A 164 -8.92 1.37 -1.50
N LEU A 165 -9.19 2.40 -0.69
CA LEU A 165 -10.44 3.14 -0.75
C LEU A 165 -10.53 3.98 -2.03
N VAL A 166 -9.55 4.85 -2.26
CA VAL A 166 -9.61 5.82 -3.35
C VAL A 166 -9.28 5.17 -4.69
N GLY A 167 -8.25 4.32 -4.75
CA GLY A 167 -7.89 3.53 -5.94
C GLY A 167 -8.96 2.49 -6.29
N GLY A 168 -9.47 1.76 -5.30
CA GLY A 168 -10.58 0.83 -5.50
C GLY A 168 -11.86 1.53 -5.96
N ALA A 169 -12.19 2.69 -5.38
CA ALA A 169 -13.34 3.49 -5.83
C ALA A 169 -13.14 4.06 -7.25
N ALA A 170 -11.91 4.42 -7.62
CA ALA A 170 -11.58 4.82 -8.99
C ALA A 170 -11.85 3.66 -9.96
N LEU A 171 -11.35 2.46 -9.66
CA LEU A 171 -11.59 1.26 -10.48
C LEU A 171 -13.08 0.89 -10.55
N TYR A 172 -13.81 1.06 -9.45
CA TYR A 172 -15.26 0.87 -9.43
C TYR A 172 -15.96 1.87 -10.35
N ALA A 173 -15.63 3.17 -10.25
CA ALA A 173 -16.18 4.20 -11.10
C ALA A 173 -15.83 3.97 -12.58
N MET A 174 -14.60 3.54 -12.88
CA MET A 174 -14.21 3.10 -14.23
C MET A 174 -15.12 1.96 -14.69
N GLY A 175 -15.38 0.94 -13.86
CA GLY A 175 -16.27 -0.17 -14.17
C GLY A 175 -17.70 0.31 -14.46
N ARG A 176 -18.20 1.27 -13.67
CA ARG A 176 -19.51 1.89 -13.86
C ARG A 176 -19.63 2.70 -15.16
N ALA A 177 -18.53 3.06 -15.81
CA ALA A 177 -18.56 3.72 -17.13
C ALA A 177 -19.20 2.84 -18.23
N GLU A 178 -19.28 1.53 -17.99
CA GLU A 178 -20.08 0.61 -18.79
C GLU A 178 -21.56 1.00 -18.83
N SER A 179 -22.13 1.44 -17.69
CA SER A 179 -23.51 1.93 -17.61
C SER A 179 -23.69 3.33 -18.19
N GLY A 180 -22.60 4.10 -18.33
CA GLY A 180 -22.63 5.43 -18.93
C GLY A 180 -21.31 6.19 -18.76
N PRO A 181 -20.83 6.90 -19.80
CA PRO A 181 -19.49 7.50 -19.81
C PRO A 181 -19.28 8.61 -18.78
N ARG A 182 -20.34 9.17 -18.18
CA ARG A 182 -20.25 10.19 -17.12
C ARG A 182 -19.43 9.73 -15.90
N TRP A 183 -19.35 8.42 -15.66
CA TRP A 183 -18.56 7.84 -14.57
C TRP A 183 -17.04 8.00 -14.78
N LEU A 184 -16.59 8.34 -15.98
CA LEU A 184 -15.18 8.70 -16.23
C LEU A 184 -14.75 9.96 -15.47
N LEU A 185 -15.68 10.86 -15.12
CA LEU A 185 -15.40 12.07 -14.33
C LEU A 185 -15.00 11.74 -12.88
N PRO A 186 -15.84 11.07 -12.05
CA PRO A 186 -15.43 10.66 -10.72
C PRO A 186 -14.28 9.65 -10.76
N ALA A 187 -14.19 8.78 -11.78
CA ALA A 187 -13.04 7.91 -11.96
C ALA A 187 -11.72 8.68 -12.12
N GLY A 188 -11.74 9.77 -12.88
CA GLY A 188 -10.61 10.67 -13.04
C GLY A 188 -10.19 11.32 -11.72
N LEU A 189 -11.13 11.97 -11.02
CA LEU A 189 -10.87 12.61 -9.72
C LEU A 189 -10.31 11.62 -8.68
N LEU A 190 -10.97 10.47 -8.52
CA LEU A 190 -10.52 9.43 -7.59
C LEU A 190 -9.17 8.85 -8.02
N GLY A 191 -8.95 8.64 -9.32
CA GLY A 191 -7.65 8.20 -9.84
C GLY A 191 -6.53 9.21 -9.54
N GLY A 192 -6.79 10.51 -9.68
CA GLY A 192 -5.83 11.56 -9.36
C GLY A 192 -5.52 11.63 -7.86
N LEU A 193 -6.52 11.44 -7.00
CA LEU A 193 -6.32 11.30 -5.56
C LEU A 193 -5.54 10.02 -5.20
N ALA A 194 -5.78 8.91 -5.90
CA ALA A 194 -5.00 7.69 -5.74
C ALA A 194 -3.53 7.86 -6.20
N ALA A 195 -3.27 8.71 -7.20
CA ALA A 195 -1.90 9.13 -7.53
C ALA A 195 -1.26 10.02 -6.46
N LEU A 196 -2.06 10.65 -5.58
CA LEU A 196 -1.57 11.34 -4.38
C LEU A 196 -1.45 10.43 -3.14
N THR A 197 -1.80 9.15 -3.22
CA THR A 197 -1.42 8.17 -2.18
C THR A 197 -0.14 7.43 -2.54
N ARG A 198 0.10 7.17 -3.82
CA ARG A 198 1.26 6.42 -4.31
C ARG A 198 1.68 6.85 -5.71
N ASN A 199 2.98 6.82 -5.98
CA ASN A 199 3.56 7.18 -7.27
C ASN A 199 3.03 6.35 -8.44
N ASP A 200 2.84 5.05 -8.24
CA ASP A 200 2.33 4.13 -9.25
C ASP A 200 0.80 4.25 -9.45
N GLY A 201 0.11 5.07 -8.63
CA GLY A 201 -1.27 5.49 -8.89
C GLY A 201 -1.44 6.22 -10.23
N LEU A 202 -0.35 6.75 -10.82
CA LEU A 202 -0.34 7.27 -12.19
C LEU A 202 -0.74 6.21 -13.25
N LEU A 203 -0.54 4.92 -12.98
CA LEU A 203 -0.99 3.83 -13.87
C LEU A 203 -2.51 3.84 -14.06
N LEU A 204 -3.28 4.36 -13.09
CA LEU A 204 -4.74 4.45 -13.20
C LEU A 204 -5.18 5.40 -14.32
N LEU A 205 -4.36 6.37 -14.73
CA LEU A 205 -4.66 7.19 -15.91
C LEU A 205 -4.66 6.34 -17.18
N PHE A 206 -3.68 5.44 -17.32
CA PHE A 206 -3.66 4.49 -18.44
C PHE A 206 -4.88 3.55 -18.40
N VAL A 207 -5.23 3.05 -17.21
CA VAL A 207 -6.44 2.21 -17.01
C VAL A 207 -7.72 2.96 -17.38
N LEU A 208 -7.83 4.26 -17.06
CA LEU A 208 -8.97 5.11 -17.42
C LEU A 208 -9.18 5.17 -18.94
N TRP A 209 -8.11 5.46 -19.68
CA TRP A 209 -8.12 5.54 -21.14
C TRP A 209 -8.41 4.18 -21.78
N ALA A 210 -7.75 3.13 -21.32
CA ALA A 210 -8.00 1.77 -21.79
C ALA A 210 -9.45 1.34 -21.53
N THR A 211 -10.03 1.68 -20.37
CA THR A 211 -11.43 1.39 -20.04
C THR A 211 -12.39 2.09 -20.99
N ALA A 212 -12.18 3.38 -21.26
CA ALA A 212 -13.01 4.11 -22.22
C ALA A 212 -12.96 3.46 -23.61
N PHE A 213 -11.77 3.06 -24.06
CA PHE A 213 -11.59 2.34 -25.33
C PHE A 213 -12.29 0.97 -25.34
N LEU A 214 -12.07 0.14 -24.33
CA LEU A 214 -12.66 -1.20 -24.23
C LEU A 214 -14.19 -1.13 -24.22
N PHE A 215 -14.79 -0.20 -23.47
CA PHE A 215 -16.23 -0.07 -23.39
C PHE A 215 -16.87 0.56 -24.64
N SER A 216 -16.21 1.49 -25.31
CA SER A 216 -16.68 1.97 -26.62
C SER A 216 -16.67 0.85 -27.66
N ARG A 217 -15.63 0.01 -27.67
CA ARG A 217 -15.56 -1.12 -28.58
C ARG A 217 -16.60 -2.19 -28.25
N HIS A 218 -16.77 -2.51 -26.96
CA HIS A 218 -17.73 -3.50 -26.49
C HIS A 218 -19.18 -3.10 -26.81
N ARG A 219 -19.55 -1.84 -26.56
CA ARG A 219 -20.90 -1.32 -26.82
C ARG A 219 -21.13 -0.91 -28.28
N ARG A 220 -20.08 -0.88 -29.11
CA ARG A 220 -20.13 -0.34 -30.48
C ARG A 220 -20.68 1.09 -30.53
N THR A 221 -20.35 1.90 -29.52
CA THR A 221 -20.76 3.30 -29.42
C THR A 221 -19.63 4.25 -29.80
N ALA A 222 -19.96 5.51 -30.07
CA ALA A 222 -18.96 6.55 -30.26
C ALA A 222 -18.03 6.67 -29.04
N PHE A 223 -16.79 7.07 -29.29
CA PHE A 223 -15.79 7.25 -28.25
C PHE A 223 -16.12 8.47 -27.36
N PRO A 224 -16.11 8.35 -26.01
CA PRO A 224 -16.64 9.37 -25.11
C PRO A 224 -15.66 10.52 -24.83
N TRP A 225 -15.18 11.20 -25.87
CA TRP A 225 -14.12 12.23 -25.78
C TRP A 225 -14.37 13.26 -24.67
N LYS A 226 -15.57 13.86 -24.62
CA LYS A 226 -15.88 14.90 -23.62
C LYS A 226 -15.71 14.41 -22.18
N MET A 227 -16.22 13.21 -21.87
CA MET A 227 -16.15 12.66 -20.52
C MET A 227 -14.73 12.16 -20.19
N LEU A 228 -14.02 11.59 -21.17
CA LEU A 228 -12.65 11.13 -20.98
C LEU A 228 -11.67 12.29 -20.76
N LEU A 229 -11.80 13.37 -21.55
CA LEU A 229 -10.99 14.58 -21.38
C LEU A 229 -11.31 15.27 -20.04
N GLY A 230 -12.59 15.35 -19.67
CA GLY A 230 -13.00 15.84 -18.34
C GLY A 230 -12.44 14.99 -17.20
N GLY A 231 -12.49 13.66 -17.32
CA GLY A 231 -11.91 12.74 -16.34
C GLY A 231 -10.39 12.87 -16.26
N THR A 232 -9.72 13.02 -17.40
CA THR A 232 -8.26 13.25 -17.48
C THR A 232 -7.89 14.57 -16.81
N ALA A 233 -8.65 15.64 -17.04
CA ALA A 233 -8.42 16.93 -16.37
C ALA A 233 -8.59 16.82 -14.84
N LEU A 234 -9.64 16.11 -14.38
CA LEU A 234 -9.87 15.86 -12.96
C LEU A 234 -8.80 14.96 -12.31
N PHE A 235 -8.23 14.04 -13.09
CA PHE A 235 -7.08 13.24 -12.66
C PHE A 235 -5.83 14.09 -12.49
N LEU A 236 -5.53 14.90 -13.50
CA LEU A 236 -4.29 15.70 -13.53
C LEU A 236 -4.33 16.86 -12.54
N LEU A 237 -5.50 17.41 -12.19
CA LEU A 237 -5.60 18.56 -11.28
C LEU A 237 -4.86 18.34 -9.94
N PRO A 238 -5.18 17.33 -9.10
CA PRO A 238 -4.47 17.11 -7.85
C PRO A 238 -2.99 16.77 -8.05
N VAL A 239 -2.65 16.00 -9.10
CA VAL A 239 -1.27 15.59 -9.42
C VAL A 239 -0.42 16.81 -9.79
N LEU A 240 -0.92 17.68 -10.66
CA LEU A 240 -0.21 18.88 -11.11
C LEU A 240 -0.06 19.90 -9.98
N LEU A 241 -1.04 20.03 -9.08
CA LEU A 241 -0.90 20.88 -7.89
C LEU A 241 0.23 20.38 -6.98
N TRP A 242 0.31 19.07 -6.75
CA TRP A 242 1.37 18.48 -5.93
C TRP A 242 2.75 18.60 -6.59
N TYR A 243 2.86 18.23 -7.87
CA TYR A 243 4.12 18.33 -8.60
C TYR A 243 4.55 19.77 -8.84
N GLY A 244 3.62 20.72 -9.00
CA GLY A 244 3.92 22.15 -9.02
C GLY A 244 4.55 22.61 -7.70
N ARG A 245 4.00 22.19 -6.56
CA ARG A 245 4.60 22.42 -5.24
C ARG A 245 6.00 21.81 -5.14
N ASN A 246 6.20 20.60 -5.65
CA ASN A 246 7.53 19.96 -5.65
C ASN A 246 8.53 20.70 -6.54
N VAL A 247 8.13 21.21 -7.70
CA VAL A 247 9.00 22.06 -8.54
C VAL A 247 9.43 23.32 -7.79
N LEU A 248 8.53 23.96 -7.06
CA LEU A 248 8.86 25.16 -6.29
C LEU A 248 9.84 24.90 -5.14
N LEU A 249 9.80 23.70 -4.53
CA LEU A 249 10.61 23.38 -3.35
C LEU A 249 11.89 22.61 -3.65
N PHE A 250 11.85 21.72 -4.64
CA PHE A 250 12.94 20.82 -5.01
C PHE A 250 13.54 21.12 -6.39
N GLY A 251 12.96 22.06 -7.14
CA GLY A 251 13.37 22.37 -8.51
C GLY A 251 12.91 21.36 -9.56
N GLN A 252 12.23 20.28 -9.15
CA GLN A 252 11.74 19.22 -10.03
C GLN A 252 10.47 18.55 -9.46
N PRO A 253 9.62 17.94 -10.30
CA PRO A 253 8.35 17.34 -9.83
C PRO A 253 8.55 16.17 -8.86
N THR A 254 9.65 15.43 -9.03
CA THR A 254 10.04 14.32 -8.15
C THR A 254 11.56 14.36 -7.94
N PRO A 255 12.03 14.45 -6.67
CA PRO A 255 13.44 14.36 -6.32
C PRO A 255 14.16 13.09 -6.76
N ILE A 256 13.43 12.00 -7.00
CA ILE A 256 13.97 10.71 -7.42
C ILE A 256 13.77 10.55 -8.94
N PRO A 257 14.85 10.50 -9.74
CA PRO A 257 14.73 10.31 -11.18
C PRO A 257 14.22 8.91 -11.54
N LEU A 258 13.23 8.85 -12.42
CA LEU A 258 12.72 7.57 -12.96
C LEU A 258 13.82 6.77 -13.67
N SER A 259 14.74 7.45 -14.35
CA SER A 259 15.89 6.82 -15.00
C SER A 259 16.75 6.05 -14.02
N PHE A 260 16.97 6.58 -12.80
CA PHE A 260 17.70 5.87 -11.76
C PHE A 260 16.98 4.59 -11.36
N LEU A 261 15.68 4.69 -11.04
CA LEU A 261 14.86 3.53 -10.62
C LEU A 261 14.83 2.42 -11.69
N LEU A 262 14.78 2.79 -12.98
CA LEU A 262 14.83 1.83 -14.10
C LEU A 262 16.18 1.12 -14.22
N THR A 263 17.27 1.80 -13.87
CA THR A 263 18.64 1.25 -13.91
C THR A 263 19.10 0.64 -12.59
N LEU A 264 18.21 0.50 -11.61
CA LEU A 264 18.56 -0.02 -10.29
C LEU A 264 19.02 -1.47 -10.39
N ARG A 265 20.16 -1.77 -9.76
CA ARG A 265 20.83 -3.09 -9.78
C ARG A 265 20.86 -3.74 -8.42
N ASP A 266 20.95 -2.91 -7.39
CA ASP A 266 20.89 -3.27 -6.00
C ASP A 266 19.98 -2.27 -5.29
N TYR A 267 19.10 -2.75 -4.41
CA TYR A 267 18.18 -1.90 -3.67
C TYR A 267 18.90 -0.87 -2.81
N ARG A 268 20.08 -1.24 -2.29
CA ARG A 268 20.86 -0.40 -1.37
C ARG A 268 21.42 0.85 -2.03
N HIS A 269 21.53 0.87 -3.37
CA HIS A 269 21.89 2.09 -4.10
C HIS A 269 20.86 3.22 -3.95
N LEU A 270 19.63 2.94 -3.48
CA LEU A 270 18.66 3.98 -3.09
C LEU A 270 19.18 4.85 -1.93
N LEU A 271 20.04 4.28 -1.09
CA LEU A 271 20.64 4.95 0.07
C LEU A 271 22.02 5.54 -0.24
N ALA A 272 22.55 5.38 -1.45
CA ALA A 272 23.81 5.99 -1.84
C ALA A 272 23.70 7.53 -1.88
N TYR A 273 24.82 8.23 -1.77
CA TYR A 273 24.85 9.69 -1.77
C TYR A 273 24.85 10.23 -3.20
N ARG A 274 23.79 10.98 -3.57
CA ARG A 274 23.57 11.55 -4.91
C ARG A 274 23.72 10.53 -6.04
N PRO A 275 22.99 9.40 -6.00
CA PRO A 275 23.13 8.35 -6.99
C PRO A 275 22.64 8.82 -8.36
N GLN A 276 23.23 8.24 -9.41
CA GLN A 276 22.91 8.55 -10.80
C GLN A 276 22.51 7.30 -11.57
N ALA A 277 21.74 7.49 -12.65
CA ALA A 277 21.37 6.39 -13.54
C ALA A 277 22.60 5.87 -14.29
N ASP A 278 22.74 4.55 -14.37
CA ASP A 278 23.87 3.88 -15.03
C ASP A 278 23.36 2.81 -15.98
N TRP A 279 23.07 3.22 -17.22
CA TRP A 279 22.57 2.33 -18.27
C TRP A 279 23.62 1.33 -18.73
N ALA A 280 24.90 1.74 -18.78
CA ALA A 280 25.98 0.87 -19.23
C ALA A 280 26.13 -0.32 -18.29
N ALA A 281 26.18 -0.06 -16.98
CA ALA A 281 26.28 -1.14 -16.01
C ALA A 281 24.96 -1.89 -15.82
N PHE A 282 23.80 -1.24 -16.02
CA PHE A 282 22.51 -1.94 -16.05
C PHE A 282 22.49 -3.05 -17.11
N TRP A 283 22.87 -2.73 -18.35
CA TRP A 283 22.95 -3.71 -19.45
C TRP A 283 24.14 -4.67 -19.28
N GLY A 284 25.23 -4.21 -18.66
CA GLY A 284 26.44 -5.00 -18.38
C GLY A 284 26.21 -6.20 -17.45
N GLN A 285 25.13 -6.23 -16.67
CA GLN A 285 24.74 -7.41 -15.87
C GLN A 285 24.35 -8.63 -16.72
N GLY A 286 24.03 -8.41 -18.00
CA GLY A 286 23.60 -9.45 -18.92
C GLY A 286 22.12 -9.84 -18.75
N LEU A 287 21.57 -10.44 -19.81
CA LEU A 287 20.15 -10.82 -19.86
C LEU A 287 19.75 -11.85 -18.80
N GLY A 288 20.67 -12.72 -18.39
CA GLY A 288 20.43 -13.74 -17.37
C GLY A 288 20.11 -13.14 -16.00
N ALA A 289 20.90 -12.16 -15.54
CA ALA A 289 20.65 -11.46 -14.27
C ALA A 289 19.35 -10.65 -14.33
N LEU A 290 19.12 -9.95 -15.44
CA LEU A 290 17.88 -9.19 -15.68
C LEU A 290 16.63 -10.08 -15.65
N LEU A 291 16.68 -11.28 -16.24
CA LEU A 291 15.57 -12.22 -16.18
C LEU A 291 15.40 -12.81 -14.77
N SER A 292 16.50 -13.18 -14.12
CA SER A 292 16.50 -13.76 -12.78
C SER A 292 15.83 -12.86 -11.75
N VAL A 293 16.19 -11.56 -11.71
CA VAL A 293 15.58 -10.62 -10.75
C VAL A 293 14.08 -10.43 -11.00
N ARG A 294 13.64 -10.48 -12.27
CA ARG A 294 12.22 -10.38 -12.65
C ARG A 294 11.44 -11.63 -12.26
N LEU A 295 12.03 -12.81 -12.41
CA LEU A 295 11.43 -14.07 -11.94
C LEU A 295 11.31 -14.09 -10.41
N SER A 296 12.32 -13.59 -9.69
CA SER A 296 12.27 -13.42 -8.24
C SER A 296 11.19 -12.43 -7.82
N ALA A 297 11.08 -11.29 -8.51
CA ALA A 297 10.04 -10.29 -8.27
C ALA A 297 8.64 -10.85 -8.58
N LEU A 298 8.48 -11.62 -9.66
CA LEU A 298 7.23 -12.30 -9.99
C LEU A 298 6.84 -13.28 -8.87
N LYS A 299 7.78 -14.10 -8.41
CA LYS A 299 7.56 -15.01 -7.29
C LYS A 299 7.11 -14.25 -6.04
N ALA A 300 7.81 -13.18 -5.67
CA ALA A 300 7.46 -12.36 -4.52
C ALA A 300 6.06 -11.72 -4.66
N ALA A 301 5.74 -11.16 -5.83
CA ALA A 301 4.42 -10.60 -6.12
C ALA A 301 3.30 -11.65 -5.99
N LEU A 302 3.53 -12.86 -6.51
CA LEU A 302 2.58 -13.98 -6.38
C LEU A 302 2.46 -14.48 -4.94
N THR A 303 3.55 -14.49 -4.17
CA THR A 303 3.53 -14.82 -2.74
C THR A 303 2.70 -13.82 -1.95
N VAL A 304 2.88 -12.52 -2.18
CA VAL A 304 2.06 -11.48 -1.55
C VAL A 304 0.60 -11.62 -1.96
N LEU A 305 0.33 -11.80 -3.26
CA LEU A 305 -1.04 -12.02 -3.75
C LEU A 305 -1.68 -13.24 -3.07
N ALA A 306 -0.95 -14.34 -2.92
CA ALA A 306 -1.44 -15.51 -2.21
C ALA A 306 -1.67 -15.24 -0.72
N GLY A 307 -0.83 -14.43 -0.07
CA GLY A 307 -1.02 -13.99 1.31
C GLY A 307 -2.29 -13.16 1.50
N ASP A 308 -2.50 -12.14 0.65
CA ASP A 308 -3.64 -11.22 0.70
C ASP A 308 -4.99 -11.92 0.42
N PHE A 309 -4.95 -13.01 -0.36
CA PHE A 309 -6.09 -13.88 -0.66
C PHE A 309 -6.07 -15.20 0.14
N GLN A 310 -5.30 -15.26 1.24
CA GLN A 310 -5.25 -16.39 2.18
C GLN A 310 -5.01 -17.78 1.53
N LEU A 311 -4.41 -17.82 0.34
CA LEU A 311 -4.25 -18.93 -0.60
C LEU A 311 -5.56 -19.56 -1.10
N TRP A 312 -6.52 -19.84 -0.21
CA TRP A 312 -7.77 -20.54 -0.55
C TRP A 312 -8.71 -19.69 -1.43
N GLU A 313 -8.63 -18.36 -1.35
CA GLU A 313 -9.47 -17.47 -2.15
C GLU A 313 -8.98 -17.33 -3.60
N LEU A 314 -7.75 -17.77 -3.91
CA LEU A 314 -7.21 -17.70 -5.27
C LEU A 314 -8.02 -18.56 -6.25
N LEU A 315 -8.48 -19.73 -5.83
CA LEU A 315 -9.26 -20.62 -6.71
C LEU A 315 -10.56 -19.95 -7.20
N PRO A 316 -11.46 -19.47 -6.34
CA PRO A 316 -12.65 -18.76 -6.79
C PRO A 316 -12.33 -17.44 -7.50
N LEU A 317 -11.25 -16.74 -7.14
CA LEU A 317 -10.78 -15.56 -7.90
C LEU A 317 -10.45 -15.93 -9.36
N LEU A 318 -9.72 -17.02 -9.59
CA LEU A 318 -9.39 -17.53 -10.92
C LEU A 318 -10.64 -17.96 -11.70
N LEU A 319 -11.65 -18.54 -11.04
CA LEU A 319 -12.92 -18.87 -11.69
C LEU A 319 -13.63 -17.62 -12.21
N THR A 320 -13.55 -16.50 -11.49
CA THR A 320 -14.12 -15.22 -11.96
C THR A 320 -13.41 -14.68 -13.20
N LEU A 321 -12.13 -14.98 -13.43
CA LEU A 321 -11.46 -14.66 -14.70
C LEU A 321 -12.14 -15.32 -15.90
N LEU A 322 -12.62 -16.57 -15.75
CA LEU A 322 -13.36 -17.28 -16.81
C LEU A 322 -14.71 -16.63 -17.10
N LEU A 323 -15.29 -15.97 -16.10
CA LEU A 323 -16.56 -15.26 -16.17
C LEU A 323 -16.40 -13.77 -16.55
N LEU A 324 -15.16 -13.26 -16.62
CA LEU A 324 -14.87 -11.83 -16.76
C LEU A 324 -15.50 -11.23 -18.01
N ARG A 325 -15.57 -11.98 -19.12
CA ARG A 325 -16.24 -11.55 -20.36
C ARG A 325 -17.72 -11.19 -20.17
N ARG A 326 -18.36 -11.76 -19.14
CA ARG A 326 -19.78 -11.52 -18.78
C ARG A 326 -19.93 -10.47 -17.67
N ARG A 327 -18.82 -9.93 -17.15
CA ARG A 327 -18.79 -9.02 -16.00
C ARG A 327 -17.94 -7.77 -16.32
N PRO A 328 -18.31 -6.98 -17.34
CA PRO A 328 -17.59 -5.75 -17.76
C PRO A 328 -17.25 -4.77 -16.65
N LEU A 329 -18.08 -4.66 -15.61
CA LEU A 329 -17.79 -3.86 -14.42
C LEU A 329 -16.43 -4.17 -13.76
N LEU A 330 -15.94 -5.41 -13.85
CA LEU A 330 -14.66 -5.84 -13.25
C LEU A 330 -13.45 -5.64 -14.17
N TRP A 331 -13.66 -5.30 -15.45
CA TRP A 331 -12.55 -5.19 -16.42
C TRP A 331 -11.46 -4.20 -15.98
N PRO A 332 -11.77 -2.99 -15.48
CA PRO A 332 -10.74 -2.03 -15.12
C PRO A 332 -9.87 -2.54 -13.97
N ALA A 333 -10.44 -3.25 -13.00
CA ALA A 333 -9.69 -3.79 -11.87
C ALA A 333 -8.70 -4.88 -12.29
N PHE A 334 -9.12 -5.83 -13.14
CA PHE A 334 -8.21 -6.86 -13.67
C PHE A 334 -7.21 -6.29 -14.68
N PHE A 335 -7.60 -5.28 -15.46
CA PHE A 335 -6.66 -4.57 -16.33
C PHE A 335 -5.61 -3.83 -15.51
N TYR A 336 -6.00 -3.14 -14.44
CA TYR A 336 -5.08 -2.53 -13.48
C TYR A 336 -4.13 -3.57 -12.88
N LEU A 337 -4.63 -4.72 -12.42
CA LEU A 337 -3.78 -5.79 -11.89
C LEU A 337 -2.72 -6.27 -12.91
N GLY A 338 -3.13 -6.45 -14.17
CA GLY A 338 -2.21 -6.82 -15.24
C GLY A 338 -1.17 -5.73 -15.56
N VAL A 339 -1.61 -4.47 -15.66
CA VAL A 339 -0.71 -3.32 -15.89
C VAL A 339 0.26 -3.14 -14.72
N LEU A 340 -0.23 -3.26 -13.49
CA LEU A 340 0.58 -3.18 -12.28
C LEU A 340 1.64 -4.27 -12.26
N LEU A 341 1.27 -5.51 -12.56
CA LEU A 341 2.20 -6.64 -12.63
C LEU A 341 3.28 -6.40 -13.69
N LEU A 342 2.88 -6.00 -14.91
CA LEU A 342 3.81 -5.73 -16.00
C LEU A 342 4.75 -4.55 -15.67
N ALA A 343 4.23 -3.47 -15.11
CA ALA A 343 5.00 -2.30 -14.76
C ALA A 343 5.98 -2.60 -13.61
N LEU A 344 5.49 -3.11 -12.50
CA LEU A 344 6.33 -3.30 -11.30
C LEU A 344 7.30 -4.48 -11.47
N VAL A 345 6.86 -5.65 -11.95
CA VAL A 345 7.75 -6.79 -12.15
C VAL A 345 8.68 -6.55 -13.34
N GLY A 346 8.20 -5.90 -14.40
CA GLY A 346 9.00 -5.67 -15.61
C GLY A 346 10.03 -4.55 -15.45
N ALA A 347 9.60 -3.39 -14.95
CA ALA A 347 10.42 -2.18 -14.88
C ALA A 347 11.06 -1.96 -13.50
N PHE A 348 10.43 -2.39 -12.40
CA PHE A 348 10.89 -2.11 -11.03
C PHE A 348 11.01 -3.36 -10.13
N PRO A 349 11.64 -4.46 -10.59
CA PRO A 349 11.63 -5.74 -9.87
C PRO A 349 12.26 -5.66 -8.47
N LEU A 350 13.29 -4.83 -8.28
CA LEU A 350 13.93 -4.66 -6.96
C LEU A 350 13.01 -3.96 -5.96
N LEU A 351 12.17 -3.03 -6.42
CA LEU A 351 11.19 -2.36 -5.57
C LEU A 351 10.07 -3.32 -5.15
N VAL A 352 9.69 -4.26 -6.03
CA VAL A 352 8.74 -5.35 -5.71
C VAL A 352 9.27 -6.22 -4.58
N LEU A 353 10.55 -6.60 -4.63
CA LEU A 353 11.19 -7.42 -3.59
C LEU A 353 11.23 -6.75 -2.20
N HIS A 354 11.09 -5.42 -2.15
CA HIS A 354 11.13 -4.63 -0.92
C HIS A 354 9.77 -4.00 -0.58
N GLY A 355 8.66 -4.60 -1.03
CA GLY A 355 7.32 -4.25 -0.53
C GLY A 355 6.55 -3.20 -1.34
N THR A 356 7.04 -2.76 -2.51
CA THR A 356 6.25 -1.85 -3.37
C THR A 356 4.98 -2.52 -3.89
N TRP A 357 5.04 -3.82 -4.20
CA TRP A 357 3.88 -4.58 -4.69
C TRP A 357 2.75 -4.66 -3.66
N SER A 358 3.07 -4.99 -2.40
CA SER A 358 2.06 -5.13 -1.33
C SER A 358 1.31 -3.83 -1.06
N ARG A 359 1.96 -2.68 -1.22
CA ARG A 359 1.33 -1.36 -1.06
C ARG A 359 0.50 -0.91 -2.26
N SER A 360 0.71 -1.53 -3.42
CA SER A 360 0.07 -1.15 -4.69
C SER A 360 -1.10 -2.07 -5.06
N LEU A 361 -1.05 -3.33 -4.62
CA LEU A 361 -2.15 -4.26 -4.70
C LEU A 361 -3.47 -3.81 -4.01
N PRO A 362 -3.49 -3.00 -2.93
CA PRO A 362 -4.69 -2.64 -2.18
C PRO A 362 -5.79 -1.99 -3.02
N ALA A 363 -5.46 -1.22 -4.05
CA ALA A 363 -6.46 -0.66 -4.98
C ALA A 363 -7.29 -1.76 -5.67
N PHE A 364 -6.72 -2.93 -5.93
CA PHE A 364 -7.41 -4.08 -6.53
C PHE A 364 -8.25 -4.87 -5.51
N LEU A 365 -7.86 -4.89 -4.23
CA LEU A 365 -8.42 -5.82 -3.23
C LEU A 365 -9.96 -5.77 -3.10
N PRO A 366 -10.64 -4.60 -3.11
CA PRO A 366 -12.11 -4.59 -3.05
C PRO A 366 -12.78 -5.33 -4.21
N ALA A 367 -12.25 -5.16 -5.43
CA ALA A 367 -12.73 -5.88 -6.61
C ALA A 367 -12.30 -7.37 -6.58
N GLY A 368 -11.15 -7.66 -5.98
CA GLY A 368 -10.65 -9.00 -5.72
C GLY A 368 -11.59 -9.80 -4.82
N TYR A 369 -11.90 -9.31 -3.61
CA TYR A 369 -12.82 -9.99 -2.69
C TYR A 369 -14.24 -10.11 -3.26
N ALA A 370 -14.69 -9.12 -4.04
CA ALA A 370 -15.92 -9.24 -4.81
C ALA A 370 -15.87 -10.37 -5.84
N SER A 371 -14.72 -10.55 -6.50
CA SER A 371 -14.49 -11.62 -7.47
C SER A 371 -14.40 -12.99 -6.80
N VAL A 372 -13.85 -13.09 -5.59
CA VAL A 372 -13.87 -14.32 -4.78
C VAL A 372 -15.31 -14.74 -4.49
N ALA A 373 -16.15 -13.81 -4.01
CA ALA A 373 -17.55 -14.10 -3.71
C ALA A 373 -18.35 -14.53 -4.96
N LEU A 374 -18.12 -13.88 -6.10
CA LEU A 374 -18.73 -14.26 -7.38
C LEU A 374 -18.31 -15.66 -7.85
N GLY A 375 -17.04 -16.01 -7.70
CA GLY A 375 -16.53 -17.32 -8.06
C GLY A 375 -17.14 -18.42 -7.19
N LEU A 376 -17.28 -18.16 -5.89
CA LEU A 376 -17.96 -19.06 -4.94
C LEU A 376 -19.45 -19.21 -5.23
N GLU A 377 -20.14 -18.12 -5.58
CA GLU A 377 -21.55 -18.19 -5.99
C GLU A 377 -21.73 -19.07 -7.23
N HIS A 378 -20.84 -18.91 -8.23
CA HIS A 378 -20.88 -19.73 -9.43
C HIS A 378 -20.67 -21.22 -9.14
N LEU A 379 -19.76 -21.56 -8.21
CA LEU A 379 -19.57 -22.93 -7.73
C LEU A 379 -20.84 -23.46 -7.05
N ALA A 380 -21.46 -22.64 -6.19
CA ALA A 380 -22.70 -22.99 -5.51
C ALA A 380 -23.84 -23.28 -6.48
N GLU A 381 -23.99 -22.48 -7.54
CA GLU A 381 -24.97 -22.69 -8.60
C GLU A 381 -24.70 -23.99 -9.38
N GLY A 382 -23.42 -24.30 -9.63
CA GLY A 382 -23.00 -25.55 -10.27
C GLY A 382 -23.36 -26.78 -9.44
N LEU A 383 -23.07 -26.74 -8.13
CA LEU A 383 -23.41 -27.80 -7.18
C LEU A 383 -24.93 -27.96 -7.02
N SER A 384 -25.66 -26.85 -6.87
CA SER A 384 -27.13 -26.86 -6.75
C SER A 384 -27.79 -27.57 -7.92
N ARG A 385 -27.32 -27.33 -9.15
CA ARG A 385 -27.86 -27.99 -10.36
C ARG A 385 -27.61 -29.49 -10.40
N ARG A 386 -26.52 -29.99 -9.80
CA ARG A 386 -26.19 -31.42 -9.76
C ARG A 386 -26.98 -32.19 -8.70
N LEU A 387 -27.48 -31.51 -7.66
CA LEU A 387 -28.19 -32.11 -6.53
C LEU A 387 -29.73 -32.06 -6.68
N ALA A 388 -30.24 -31.96 -7.92
CA ALA A 388 -31.66 -31.87 -8.25
C ALA A 388 -32.41 -33.12 -7.75
N PRO A 389 -33.19 -33.00 -6.66
CA PRO A 389 -34.34 -32.11 -6.61
C PRO A 389 -34.35 -31.13 -5.43
N GLN A 390 -33.20 -30.89 -4.78
CA GLN A 390 -33.18 -30.06 -3.58
C GLN A 390 -33.27 -28.55 -3.92
N PRO A 391 -33.95 -27.74 -3.08
CA PRO A 391 -34.02 -26.29 -3.29
C PRO A 391 -32.60 -25.68 -3.20
N PRO A 392 -32.23 -24.72 -4.07
CA PRO A 392 -30.88 -24.14 -4.10
C PRO A 392 -30.39 -23.62 -2.75
N ARG A 393 -31.30 -23.12 -1.90
CA ARG A 393 -31.00 -22.64 -0.54
C ARG A 393 -30.29 -23.69 0.33
N ARG A 394 -30.53 -24.99 0.12
CA ARG A 394 -29.87 -26.07 0.86
C ARG A 394 -28.39 -26.25 0.52
N VAL A 395 -27.91 -25.69 -0.59
CA VAL A 395 -26.49 -25.67 -0.96
C VAL A 395 -25.88 -24.31 -0.64
N HIS A 396 -26.57 -23.24 -1.03
CA HIS A 396 -26.06 -21.88 -0.88
C HIS A 396 -25.84 -21.48 0.59
N ILE A 397 -26.81 -21.73 1.48
CA ILE A 397 -26.71 -21.33 2.90
C ILE A 397 -25.54 -22.03 3.61
N PRO A 398 -25.40 -23.37 3.61
CA PRO A 398 -24.29 -24.01 4.30
C PRO A 398 -22.94 -23.66 3.67
N LEU A 399 -22.86 -23.50 2.34
CA LEU A 399 -21.62 -23.09 1.71
C LEU A 399 -21.23 -21.64 2.08
N LEU A 400 -22.19 -20.70 2.09
CA LEU A 400 -21.96 -19.34 2.57
C LEU A 400 -21.45 -19.33 4.02
N ALA A 401 -22.11 -20.09 4.90
CA ALA A 401 -21.71 -20.20 6.30
C ALA A 401 -20.31 -20.81 6.46
N LEU A 402 -20.00 -21.87 5.69
CA LEU A 402 -18.68 -22.51 5.69
C LEU A 402 -17.61 -21.54 5.19
N MET A 403 -17.83 -20.84 4.08
CA MET A 403 -16.85 -19.89 3.52
C MET A 403 -16.64 -18.68 4.44
N ALA A 404 -17.70 -18.18 5.09
CA ALA A 404 -17.58 -17.13 6.11
C ALA A 404 -16.78 -17.61 7.33
N ALA A 405 -17.02 -18.85 7.79
CA ALA A 405 -16.28 -19.43 8.90
C ALA A 405 -14.81 -19.67 8.57
N ILE A 406 -14.49 -20.12 7.35
CA ILE A 406 -13.10 -20.27 6.86
C ILE A 406 -12.42 -18.90 6.79
N ALA A 407 -13.07 -17.89 6.20
CA ALA A 407 -12.52 -16.53 6.13
C ALA A 407 -12.22 -15.96 7.52
N LEU A 408 -13.14 -16.14 8.48
CA LEU A 408 -12.93 -15.73 9.86
C LEU A 408 -11.77 -16.48 10.50
N LEU A 409 -11.76 -17.82 10.45
CA LEU A 409 -10.76 -18.64 11.13
C LEU A 409 -9.36 -18.43 10.54
N VAL A 410 -9.22 -18.54 9.23
CA VAL A 410 -7.94 -18.37 8.54
C VAL A 410 -7.47 -16.93 8.65
N GLY A 411 -8.39 -15.96 8.56
CA GLY A 411 -8.09 -14.55 8.74
C GLY A 411 -7.54 -14.24 10.13
N LEU A 412 -8.16 -14.79 11.19
CA LEU A 412 -7.68 -14.62 12.56
C LEU A 412 -6.31 -15.28 12.79
N VAL A 413 -6.08 -16.48 12.25
CA VAL A 413 -4.79 -17.18 12.35
C VAL A 413 -3.69 -16.44 11.59
N ALA A 414 -3.99 -15.95 10.39
CA ALA A 414 -3.03 -15.19 9.58
C ALA A 414 -2.70 -13.85 10.25
N GLY A 415 -3.71 -13.14 10.76
CA GLY A 415 -3.54 -11.90 11.51
C GLY A 415 -2.75 -12.10 12.80
N SER A 416 -2.99 -13.18 13.56
CA SER A 416 -2.28 -13.42 14.82
C SER A 416 -0.79 -13.69 14.62
N ARG A 417 -0.40 -14.34 13.52
CA ARG A 417 1.02 -14.51 13.15
C ARG A 417 1.69 -13.18 12.82
N GLN A 418 0.95 -12.25 12.21
CA GLN A 418 1.47 -10.93 11.87
C GLN A 418 1.62 -10.01 13.11
N LEU A 419 0.86 -10.27 14.19
CA LEU A 419 0.93 -9.46 15.42
C LEU A 419 2.31 -9.46 16.07
N GLU A 420 3.07 -10.56 15.97
CA GLU A 420 4.43 -10.63 16.54
C GLU A 420 5.34 -9.57 15.92
N THR A 421 5.33 -9.46 14.59
CA THR A 421 6.08 -8.43 13.86
C THR A 421 5.59 -7.02 14.18
N VAL A 422 4.26 -6.84 14.23
CA VAL A 422 3.63 -5.53 14.45
C VAL A 422 3.91 -4.98 15.86
N ARG A 423 4.13 -5.84 16.85
CA ARG A 423 4.44 -5.42 18.24
C ARG A 423 5.93 -5.27 18.50
N SER A 424 6.74 -6.19 17.98
CA SER A 424 8.19 -6.22 18.27
C SER A 424 8.94 -5.02 17.70
N ASN A 425 8.53 -4.50 16.53
CA ASN A 425 9.24 -3.38 15.91
C ASN A 425 9.03 -2.05 16.69
N PRO A 426 7.79 -1.63 17.02
CA PRO A 426 7.57 -0.45 17.86
C PRO A 426 8.25 -0.52 19.24
N SER A 427 8.25 -1.69 19.90
CA SER A 427 8.88 -1.83 21.22
C SER A 427 10.39 -1.65 21.16
N LEU A 428 11.04 -2.22 20.14
CA LEU A 428 12.49 -2.08 19.94
C LEU A 428 12.89 -0.62 19.71
N TRP A 429 12.15 0.12 18.87
CA TRP A 429 12.44 1.53 18.64
C TRP A 429 12.07 2.43 19.83
N GLN A 430 11.09 2.03 20.64
CA GLN A 430 10.79 2.71 21.90
C GLN A 430 11.97 2.63 22.87
N GLU A 431 12.60 1.46 23.03
CA GLU A 431 13.80 1.27 23.87
C GLU A 431 14.97 2.14 23.40
N VAL A 432 15.25 2.13 22.09
CA VAL A 432 16.24 3.03 21.46
C VAL A 432 15.92 4.49 21.76
N GLY A 433 14.66 4.87 21.60
CA GLY A 433 14.19 6.23 21.80
C GLY A 433 14.32 6.69 23.24
N ASP A 434 14.00 5.83 24.21
CA ASP A 434 14.18 6.08 25.63
C ASP A 434 15.65 6.29 25.99
N TRP A 435 16.54 5.45 25.46
CA TRP A 435 17.97 5.62 25.64
C TRP A 435 18.45 6.97 25.08
N LEU A 436 18.07 7.32 23.84
CA LEU A 436 18.46 8.58 23.21
C LEU A 436 17.95 9.79 23.98
N ARG A 437 16.70 9.75 24.48
CA ARG A 437 16.14 10.84 25.29
C ARG A 437 16.91 11.09 26.58
N GLN A 438 17.40 10.02 27.23
CA GLN A 438 18.13 10.10 28.48
C GLN A 438 19.59 10.54 28.31
N HIS A 439 20.23 10.19 27.18
CA HIS A 439 21.67 10.34 27.01
C HIS A 439 22.09 11.43 26.01
N THR A 440 21.17 12.01 25.25
CA THR A 440 21.48 13.01 24.23
C THR A 440 20.59 14.26 24.36
N PRO A 441 21.09 15.47 24.04
CA PRO A 441 20.26 16.67 23.89
C PRO A 441 19.21 16.55 22.77
N ALA A 442 18.08 17.28 22.88
CA ALA A 442 16.97 17.23 21.91
C ALA A 442 17.35 17.57 20.46
N GLY A 443 18.34 18.44 20.26
CA GLY A 443 18.81 18.86 18.93
C GLY A 443 19.84 17.93 18.29
N THR A 444 20.22 16.84 18.97
CA THR A 444 21.28 15.97 18.48
C THR A 444 20.81 15.17 17.25
N VAL A 445 21.58 15.24 16.17
CA VAL A 445 21.29 14.49 14.95
C VAL A 445 21.81 13.07 15.07
N VAL A 446 20.95 12.11 14.78
CA VAL A 446 21.24 10.68 14.87
C VAL A 446 21.27 10.07 13.48
N MET A 447 22.27 9.26 13.19
CA MET A 447 22.31 8.46 11.96
C MET A 447 21.75 7.06 12.24
N ALA A 448 20.72 6.62 11.51
CA ALA A 448 20.06 5.34 11.78
C ALA A 448 19.57 4.65 10.52
N GLN A 449 19.37 3.34 10.57
CA GLN A 449 18.76 2.59 9.46
C GLN A 449 17.32 3.03 9.19
N ASP A 450 16.56 3.32 10.25
CA ASP A 450 15.23 3.92 10.17
C ASP A 450 15.24 5.31 10.84
N PRO A 451 15.51 6.38 10.08
CA PRO A 451 15.52 7.74 10.65
C PRO A 451 14.11 8.21 11.07
N MET A 452 13.04 7.65 10.50
CA MET A 452 11.67 8.02 10.88
C MET A 452 11.35 7.49 12.27
N ALA A 453 11.79 6.27 12.58
CA ALA A 453 11.65 5.69 13.91
C ALA A 453 12.41 6.52 14.97
N ILE A 454 13.60 7.04 14.66
CA ILE A 454 14.32 7.93 15.59
C ILE A 454 13.57 9.23 15.86
N VAL A 455 13.02 9.88 14.82
CA VAL A 455 12.22 11.10 15.01
C VAL A 455 10.95 10.81 15.82
N LEU A 456 10.34 9.66 15.59
CA LEU A 456 9.10 9.25 16.24
C LEU A 456 9.31 8.89 17.72
N TYR A 457 10.25 7.99 18.00
CA TYR A 457 10.46 7.37 19.30
C TYR A 457 11.58 8.01 20.10
N GLY A 458 12.61 8.56 19.48
CA GLY A 458 13.71 9.27 20.15
C GLY A 458 13.50 10.77 20.27
N GLU A 459 12.56 11.34 19.50
CA GLU A 459 12.37 12.80 19.40
C GLU A 459 13.69 13.52 19.09
N ARG A 460 14.46 12.96 18.16
CA ARG A 460 15.72 13.51 17.65
C ARG A 460 15.64 13.65 16.13
N PRO A 461 16.18 14.72 15.54
CA PRO A 461 16.38 14.77 14.09
C PRO A 461 17.27 13.61 13.64
N ALA A 462 17.00 13.05 12.46
CA ALA A 462 17.71 11.85 12.03
C ALA A 462 18.05 11.81 10.54
N ILE A 463 19.09 11.08 10.20
CA ILE A 463 19.45 10.80 8.81
C ILE A 463 19.66 9.29 8.61
N GLY A 464 19.32 8.80 7.43
CA GLY A 464 19.57 7.42 7.03
C GLY A 464 21.05 7.12 7.02
N ILE A 465 21.44 5.88 7.26
CA ILE A 465 22.82 5.43 7.02
C ILE A 465 23.02 5.31 5.50
N PRO A 466 23.87 6.16 4.88
CA PRO A 466 24.10 6.09 3.46
C PRO A 466 24.87 4.81 3.09
N TYR A 467 24.60 4.27 1.90
CA TYR A 467 25.34 3.12 1.38
C TYR A 467 26.69 3.58 0.79
N GLU A 468 27.63 3.92 1.66
CA GLU A 468 28.91 4.56 1.33
C GLU A 468 30.06 3.98 2.17
N GLU A 469 31.28 4.11 1.66
CA GLU A 469 32.50 3.75 2.40
C GLU A 469 32.77 4.70 3.58
N PRO A 470 33.50 4.27 4.63
CA PRO A 470 33.66 5.01 5.88
C PRO A 470 34.12 6.47 5.73
N PRO A 471 35.08 6.83 4.85
CA PRO A 471 35.48 8.23 4.70
C PRO A 471 34.32 9.14 4.28
N ARG A 472 33.46 8.67 3.38
CA ARG A 472 32.31 9.41 2.88
C ARG A 472 31.17 9.41 3.89
N LEU A 473 30.95 8.29 4.57
CA LEU A 473 30.00 8.18 5.70
C LEU A 473 30.30 9.24 6.78
N LEU A 474 31.58 9.40 7.14
CA LEU A 474 32.02 10.39 8.14
C LEU A 474 31.92 11.83 7.66
N GLU A 475 32.17 12.08 6.37
CA GLU A 475 31.93 13.40 5.78
C GLU A 475 30.46 13.81 5.89
N ILE A 476 29.55 12.88 5.57
CA ILE A 476 28.10 13.08 5.70
C ILE A 476 27.72 13.26 7.17
N ALA A 477 28.25 12.43 8.07
CA ALA A 477 28.04 12.58 9.51
C ALA A 477 28.45 13.98 10.00
N ARG A 478 29.62 14.48 9.58
CA ARG A 478 30.08 15.83 9.91
C ARG A 478 29.22 16.92 9.28
N GLN A 479 28.79 16.74 8.03
CA GLN A 479 27.93 17.69 7.31
C GLN A 479 26.64 17.99 8.09
N TYR A 480 26.01 16.95 8.65
CA TYR A 480 24.76 17.07 9.41
C TYR A 480 24.96 17.14 10.93
N GLY A 481 26.20 17.17 11.41
CA GLY A 481 26.51 17.24 12.84
C GLY A 481 26.06 16.00 13.63
N VAL A 482 26.10 14.82 13.01
CA VAL A 482 25.76 13.55 13.65
C VAL A 482 26.68 13.28 14.84
N LYS A 483 26.08 12.85 15.95
CA LYS A 483 26.81 12.49 17.18
C LYS A 483 26.63 11.03 17.57
N GLU A 484 25.49 10.45 17.26
CA GLU A 484 25.19 9.05 17.52
C GLU A 484 24.78 8.34 16.24
N MET A 485 25.17 7.07 16.14
CA MET A 485 24.74 6.15 15.10
C MET A 485 24.04 4.95 15.72
N VAL A 486 22.85 4.64 15.24
CA VAL A 486 22.03 3.52 15.72
C VAL A 486 21.97 2.44 14.63
N LEU A 487 22.43 1.25 14.99
CA LEU A 487 22.35 0.05 14.16
C LEU A 487 21.36 -0.93 14.81
N VAL A 488 20.43 -1.45 14.01
CA VAL A 488 19.46 -2.45 14.45
C VAL A 488 19.60 -3.68 13.56
N GLY A 489 19.56 -4.86 14.18
CA GLY A 489 19.56 -6.14 13.49
C GLY A 489 20.95 -6.75 13.33
N ARG A 490 21.00 -7.81 12.52
CA ARG A 490 22.23 -8.51 12.17
C ARG A 490 22.70 -8.13 10.77
N PHE A 491 24.01 -8.22 10.62
CA PHE A 491 24.74 -8.03 9.38
C PHE A 491 24.13 -8.81 8.19
N SER A 492 24.09 -8.17 7.02
CA SER A 492 23.95 -8.83 5.71
C SER A 492 25.23 -8.64 4.90
N GLY A 493 25.71 -9.72 4.26
CA GLY A 493 27.04 -9.92 3.65
C GLY A 493 27.59 -8.91 2.62
N LEU A 494 27.00 -7.72 2.48
CA LEU A 494 27.22 -6.84 1.34
C LEU A 494 27.54 -5.38 1.74
N TRP A 495 27.60 -5.05 3.03
CA TRP A 495 28.01 -3.72 3.50
C TRP A 495 29.54 -3.56 3.52
N PRO A 496 30.07 -2.32 3.49
CA PRO A 496 31.49 -2.05 3.72
C PRO A 496 32.01 -2.73 4.99
N GLU A 497 33.24 -3.23 4.97
CA GLU A 497 33.85 -4.01 6.07
C GLU A 497 33.73 -3.33 7.44
N THR A 498 33.91 -2.02 7.50
CA THR A 498 33.75 -1.25 8.74
C THR A 498 32.33 -1.36 9.29
N LEU A 499 31.30 -1.22 8.45
CA LEU A 499 29.92 -1.38 8.92
C LEU A 499 29.66 -2.81 9.37
N CYS A 500 30.26 -3.82 8.72
CA CYS A 500 30.19 -5.21 9.20
C CYS A 500 30.68 -5.34 10.64
N ARG A 501 31.83 -4.73 10.96
CA ARG A 501 32.43 -4.75 12.30
C ARG A 501 31.57 -4.01 13.33
N LEU A 502 30.95 -2.89 12.94
CA LEU A 502 30.00 -2.18 13.81
C LEU A 502 28.71 -3.00 14.04
N TYR A 503 28.21 -3.72 13.04
CA TYR A 503 27.12 -4.68 13.26
C TYR A 503 27.53 -5.89 14.13
N ALA A 504 28.83 -6.14 14.29
CA ALA A 504 29.35 -7.18 15.19
C ALA A 504 29.59 -6.69 16.63
N GLY A 505 29.30 -5.41 16.94
CA GLY A 505 29.55 -4.83 18.27
C GLY A 505 30.97 -4.33 18.48
N GLU A 506 31.81 -4.31 17.45
CA GLU A 506 33.18 -3.81 17.59
C GLU A 506 33.19 -2.27 17.66
N SER A 507 34.07 -1.71 18.49
CA SER A 507 34.42 -0.29 18.41
C SER A 507 35.53 -0.11 17.37
N VAL A 508 35.27 0.70 16.35
CA VAL A 508 36.20 0.95 15.25
C VAL A 508 36.34 2.46 15.12
N PRO A 509 37.49 3.08 15.47
CA PRO A 509 37.64 4.54 15.38
C PRO A 509 37.21 5.08 14.01
N PRO A 510 36.39 6.15 13.95
CA PRO A 510 35.96 7.03 15.05
C PRO A 510 34.63 6.64 15.73
N PHE A 511 34.19 5.39 15.60
CA PHE A 511 32.96 4.87 16.19
C PHE A 511 33.24 4.16 17.52
N THR A 512 32.68 4.68 18.60
CA THR A 512 32.81 4.13 19.96
C THR A 512 31.48 3.56 20.43
N LEU A 513 31.40 2.27 20.76
CA LEU A 513 30.17 1.65 21.24
C LEU A 513 29.76 2.26 22.61
N LEU A 514 28.54 2.75 22.70
CA LEU A 514 27.96 3.34 23.92
C LEU A 514 26.97 2.40 24.61
N TRP A 515 26.20 1.65 23.81
CA TRP A 515 25.15 0.77 24.32
C TRP A 515 24.89 -0.37 23.33
N GLU A 516 24.67 -1.57 23.86
CA GLU A 516 24.29 -2.76 23.12
C GLU A 516 23.23 -3.52 23.91
N GLU A 517 22.10 -3.84 23.26
CA GLU A 517 21.06 -4.69 23.80
C GLU A 517 20.44 -5.52 22.67
N GLY A 518 20.54 -6.85 22.78
CA GLY A 518 20.05 -7.76 21.75
C GLY A 518 20.71 -7.53 20.38
N GLU A 519 19.93 -7.04 19.42
CA GLU A 519 20.41 -6.72 18.07
C GLU A 519 20.62 -5.22 17.83
N VAL A 520 20.50 -4.40 18.88
CA VAL A 520 20.62 -2.96 18.81
C VAL A 520 21.96 -2.51 19.32
N ARG A 521 22.60 -1.60 18.58
CA ARG A 521 23.90 -1.00 18.92
C ARG A 521 23.85 0.50 18.70
N ILE A 522 24.30 1.25 19.70
CA ILE A 522 24.42 2.71 19.62
C ILE A 522 25.88 3.08 19.74
N TYR A 523 26.38 3.81 18.75
CA TYR A 523 27.76 4.27 18.64
C TYR A 523 27.82 5.79 18.78
N ARG A 524 28.86 6.30 19.43
CA ARG A 524 29.31 7.68 19.29
C ARG A 524 30.10 7.83 18.00
N VAL A 525 29.88 8.93 17.27
CA VAL A 525 30.67 9.32 16.11
C VAL A 525 31.56 10.49 16.49
N GLU A 526 32.88 10.31 16.43
CA GLU A 526 33.89 11.34 16.79
C GLU A 526 34.39 12.18 15.62
#